data_AF-F2IBQ4-F1
#
_entry.id   AF-F2IBQ4-F1
#
_cell.length_a   1.000
_cell.length_b   1.000
_cell.length_c   1.000
_cell.angle_alpha   90.00
_cell.angle_beta   90.00
_cell.angle_gamma   90.00
#
_symmetry.space_group_name_H-M   'P 1'
#
loop_
_entity.id
_entity.type
_entity.pdbx_description
1 polymer ?
#
loop_
_entity_poly.entity_id
_entity_poly.type
_entity_poly.pdbx_seq_one_letter_code
_entity_poly.pdbx_strand_id
1 'polypeptide(L)'
;MSKFDFKSIHRELPEQLLQKTVIWIWNADKIPPHIGISVGKDYFSLTYRKSEQLLTTSMLKKAKRSAIPLVLVEIPKEIVPLNPQIVFSSYEKAIDGITCLHPIREVMNLGNQVNQLSDLLVYLESKKLINQVNGLNLPENYTGIKAYSMDDILNRIDTLNE
;
A
#
# COMPACT_ATOMS: atom_id res chain seq x y z
N MET A 1 17.77 -8.29 -3.04
CA MET A 1 16.51 -7.56 -3.30
C MET A 1 15.37 -8.56 -3.22
N SER A 2 14.36 -8.32 -2.39
CA SER A 2 13.28 -9.29 -2.12
C SER A 2 12.07 -9.05 -3.03
N LYS A 3 11.66 -10.10 -3.75
CA LYS A 3 10.31 -10.22 -4.33
C LYS A 3 9.35 -10.79 -3.29
N PHE A 4 8.05 -10.66 -3.51
CA PHE A 4 7.03 -11.29 -2.66
C PHE A 4 5.94 -11.89 -3.54
N ASP A 5 5.63 -13.18 -3.36
CA ASP A 5 4.55 -13.87 -4.07
C ASP A 5 3.40 -14.14 -3.09
N PHE A 6 2.18 -13.73 -3.44
CA PHE A 6 1.00 -14.00 -2.61
C PHE A 6 0.58 -15.47 -2.75
N LYS A 7 0.27 -16.13 -1.62
CA LYS A 7 -0.26 -17.51 -1.62
C LYS A 7 -1.58 -17.64 -2.39
N SER A 8 -2.44 -16.64 -2.27
CA SER A 8 -3.75 -16.60 -2.92
C SER A 8 -4.19 -15.16 -3.12
N ILE A 9 -4.80 -14.86 -4.27
CA ILE A 9 -5.39 -13.55 -4.58
C ILE A 9 -6.82 -13.76 -5.06
N HIS A 10 -7.78 -13.28 -4.29
CA HIS A 10 -9.19 -13.30 -4.67
C HIS A 10 -9.46 -12.19 -5.69
N ARG A 11 -10.02 -12.51 -6.86
CA ARG A 11 -10.28 -11.51 -7.92
C ARG A 11 -11.57 -10.71 -7.70
N GLU A 12 -12.29 -11.00 -6.63
CA GLU A 12 -13.49 -10.28 -6.20
C GLU A 12 -13.15 -9.25 -5.14
N LEU A 13 -13.89 -8.14 -5.13
CA LEU A 13 -13.77 -7.08 -4.15
C LEU A 13 -15.05 -6.95 -3.32
N PRO A 14 -15.12 -7.60 -2.14
CA PRO A 14 -16.27 -7.48 -1.27
C PRO A 14 -16.36 -6.04 -0.73
N GLU A 15 -17.56 -5.45 -0.74
CA GLU A 15 -17.76 -4.08 -0.24
C GLU A 15 -17.40 -3.95 1.24
N GLN A 16 -17.55 -5.03 2.01
CA GLN A 16 -17.19 -5.10 3.42
C GLN A 16 -15.69 -4.82 3.67
N LEU A 17 -14.83 -5.06 2.68
CA LEU A 17 -13.40 -4.76 2.75
C LEU A 17 -13.13 -3.27 2.96
N LEU A 18 -14.02 -2.40 2.46
CA LEU A 18 -13.92 -0.95 2.62
C LEU A 18 -14.22 -0.47 4.05
N GLN A 19 -14.61 -1.38 4.95
CA GLN A 19 -14.79 -1.12 6.38
C GLN A 19 -13.67 -1.74 7.24
N LYS A 20 -12.69 -2.41 6.61
CA LYS A 20 -11.58 -3.09 7.28
C LYS A 20 -10.33 -2.22 7.32
N THR A 21 -9.29 -2.75 7.98
CA THR A 21 -7.94 -2.21 7.85
C THR A 21 -7.25 -2.89 6.68
N VAL A 22 -6.83 -2.11 5.70
CA VAL A 22 -6.35 -2.63 4.41
C VAL A 22 -5.13 -1.85 3.94
N ILE A 23 -4.10 -2.57 3.51
CA ILE A 23 -3.00 -1.98 2.73
C ILE A 23 -3.39 -2.00 1.26
N TRP A 24 -3.30 -0.85 0.62
CA TRP A 24 -3.61 -0.66 -0.79
C TRP A 24 -2.31 -0.59 -1.58
N ILE A 25 -2.19 -1.41 -2.61
CA ILE A 25 -1.03 -1.46 -3.51
C ILE A 25 -1.50 -1.11 -4.91
N TRP A 26 -1.29 0.14 -5.30
CA TRP A 26 -1.69 0.74 -6.56
C TRP A 26 -0.66 0.53 -7.66
N ASN A 27 -1.13 0.32 -8.88
CA ASN A 27 -0.29 -0.07 -10.01
C ASN A 27 0.62 -1.23 -9.62
N ALA A 28 0.02 -2.28 -9.06
CA ALA A 28 0.75 -3.42 -8.48
C ALA A 28 1.65 -4.14 -9.51
N ASP A 29 1.36 -3.97 -10.79
CA ASP A 29 2.13 -4.44 -11.94
C ASP A 29 3.36 -3.57 -12.30
N LYS A 30 3.49 -2.38 -11.71
CA LYS A 30 4.58 -1.43 -11.94
C LYS A 30 5.61 -1.47 -10.82
N ILE A 31 6.80 -0.93 -11.12
CA ILE A 31 7.93 -0.85 -10.20
C ILE A 31 8.38 0.62 -10.03
N PRO A 32 8.50 1.11 -8.78
CA PRO A 32 7.83 0.60 -7.59
C PRO A 32 6.30 0.85 -7.67
N PRO A 33 5.49 0.03 -7.00
CA PRO A 33 4.07 0.34 -6.82
C PRO A 33 3.90 1.51 -5.83
N HIS A 34 2.77 2.20 -5.93
CA HIS A 34 2.38 3.20 -4.91
C HIS A 34 1.54 2.52 -3.83
N ILE A 35 1.74 2.89 -2.56
CA ILE A 35 1.01 2.28 -1.45
C ILE A 35 0.30 3.30 -0.56
N GLY A 36 -0.79 2.84 0.02
CA GLY A 36 -1.56 3.54 1.05
C GLY A 36 -2.15 2.55 2.04
N ILE A 37 -2.82 3.09 3.07
CA ILE A 37 -3.50 2.30 4.09
C ILE A 37 -4.89 2.88 4.33
N SER A 38 -5.89 2.04 4.56
CA SER A 38 -7.19 2.47 5.05
C SER A 38 -7.52 1.86 6.39
N VAL A 39 -8.26 2.59 7.20
CA VAL A 39 -8.90 2.10 8.43
C VAL A 39 -10.37 2.48 8.37
N GLY A 40 -11.22 1.49 8.09
CA GLY A 40 -12.63 1.76 7.82
C GLY A 40 -12.79 2.58 6.54
N LYS A 41 -13.65 3.60 6.58
CA LYS A 41 -14.01 4.43 5.41
C LYS A 41 -12.89 5.36 4.93
N ASP A 42 -11.86 5.57 5.74
CA ASP A 42 -10.82 6.57 5.48
C ASP A 42 -9.57 5.89 4.93
N TYR A 43 -9.11 6.39 3.79
CA TYR A 43 -7.90 5.99 3.08
C TYR A 43 -6.83 7.09 3.20
N PHE A 44 -5.59 6.68 3.45
CA PHE A 44 -4.43 7.53 3.67
C PHE A 44 -3.29 7.11 2.75
N SER A 45 -2.66 8.08 2.09
CA SER A 45 -1.43 7.85 1.32
C SER A 45 -0.56 9.08 1.25
N LEU A 46 0.74 8.86 1.13
CA LEU A 46 1.71 9.93 0.92
C LEU A 46 2.21 9.87 -0.53
N THR A 47 2.02 10.96 -1.26
CA THR A 47 2.48 11.12 -2.65
C THR A 47 3.59 12.16 -2.72
N TYR A 48 4.28 12.24 -3.86
CA TYR A 48 5.25 13.29 -4.13
C TYR A 48 4.66 14.70 -4.08
N ARG A 49 3.34 14.84 -4.26
CA ARG A 49 2.64 16.12 -4.25
C ARG A 49 2.21 16.52 -2.85
N LYS A 50 1.62 15.56 -2.13
CA LYS A 50 1.00 15.78 -0.82
C LYS A 50 0.69 14.48 -0.08
N SER A 51 0.47 14.60 1.23
CA SER A 51 -0.33 13.66 2.01
C SER A 51 -1.82 13.77 1.65
N GLU A 52 -2.49 12.61 1.49
CA GLU A 52 -3.90 12.53 1.11
C GLU A 52 -4.70 11.74 2.15
N GLN A 53 -5.86 12.30 2.51
CA GLN A 53 -6.93 11.60 3.22
C GLN A 53 -8.19 11.64 2.35
N LEU A 54 -8.67 10.46 1.94
CA LEU A 54 -9.80 10.30 1.01
C LEU A 54 -10.73 9.17 1.48
N LEU A 55 -11.92 9.07 0.89
CA LEU A 55 -12.83 7.96 1.16
C LEU A 55 -12.43 6.69 0.40
N THR A 56 -12.44 5.54 1.05
CA THR A 56 -12.16 4.22 0.44
C THR A 56 -13.09 3.92 -0.74
N THR A 57 -14.35 4.33 -0.66
CA THR A 57 -15.33 4.21 -1.74
C THR A 57 -14.94 5.02 -2.98
N SER A 58 -14.48 6.26 -2.80
CA SER A 58 -13.99 7.11 -3.88
C SER A 58 -12.74 6.52 -4.54
N MET A 59 -11.84 5.97 -3.72
CA MET A 59 -10.62 5.32 -4.21
C MET A 59 -10.94 4.04 -4.98
N LEU A 60 -11.82 3.18 -4.47
CA LEU A 60 -12.26 1.99 -5.20
C LEU A 60 -12.92 2.34 -6.53
N LYS A 61 -13.76 3.38 -6.55
CA LYS A 61 -14.40 3.88 -7.78
C LYS A 61 -13.36 4.36 -8.78
N LYS A 62 -12.31 5.07 -8.33
CA LYS A 62 -11.19 5.49 -9.17
C LYS A 62 -10.44 4.29 -9.77
N ALA A 63 -10.16 3.27 -8.97
CA ALA A 63 -9.49 2.04 -9.41
C ALA A 63 -10.28 1.32 -10.50
N LYS A 64 -11.59 1.12 -10.27
CA LYS A 64 -12.51 0.48 -11.22
C LYS A 64 -12.61 1.28 -12.53
N ARG A 65 -12.87 2.58 -12.46
CA ARG A 65 -13.08 3.43 -13.64
C ARG A 65 -11.83 3.54 -14.52
N SER A 66 -10.65 3.63 -13.90
CA SER A 66 -9.40 3.87 -14.62
C SER A 66 -8.62 2.58 -14.87
N ALA A 67 -9.26 1.41 -14.69
CA ALA A 67 -8.69 0.09 -14.85
C ALA A 67 -7.32 -0.09 -14.15
N ILE A 68 -7.14 0.51 -12.96
CA ILE A 68 -5.85 0.50 -12.26
C ILE A 68 -5.63 -0.89 -11.65
N PRO A 69 -4.50 -1.56 -11.91
CA PRO A 69 -4.11 -2.79 -11.23
C PRO A 69 -3.91 -2.52 -9.73
N LEU A 70 -4.74 -3.14 -8.91
CA LEU A 70 -4.83 -2.88 -7.48
C LEU A 70 -4.80 -4.20 -6.71
N VAL A 71 -3.96 -4.27 -5.68
CA VAL A 71 -4.00 -5.32 -4.66
C VAL A 71 -4.40 -4.70 -3.33
N LEU A 72 -5.32 -5.35 -2.63
CA LEU A 72 -5.78 -5.00 -1.30
C LEU A 72 -5.40 -6.13 -0.34
N VAL A 73 -4.65 -5.80 0.70
CA VAL A 73 -4.20 -6.75 1.73
C VAL A 73 -4.93 -6.41 3.02
N GLU A 74 -5.91 -7.23 3.41
CA GLU A 74 -6.60 -7.09 4.68
C GLU A 74 -5.68 -7.52 5.82
N ILE A 75 -5.60 -6.66 6.84
CA ILE A 75 -4.82 -6.88 8.05
C ILE A 75 -5.66 -6.65 9.31
N PRO A 76 -5.34 -7.27 10.46
CA PRO A 76 -6.00 -6.98 11.73
C PRO A 76 -5.88 -5.50 12.11
N LYS A 77 -6.89 -4.92 12.75
CA LYS A 77 -6.85 -3.49 13.14
C LYS A 77 -5.82 -3.23 14.24
N GLU A 78 -5.56 -4.23 15.06
CA GLU A 78 -4.67 -4.19 16.23
C GLU A 78 -3.22 -3.89 15.85
N ILE A 79 -2.84 -4.16 14.59
CA ILE A 79 -1.47 -3.88 14.10
C ILE A 79 -1.29 -2.44 13.62
N VAL A 80 -2.34 -1.61 13.72
CA VAL A 80 -2.33 -0.17 13.46
C VAL A 80 -2.61 0.57 14.78
N PRO A 81 -1.63 0.59 15.72
CA PRO A 81 -1.82 1.18 17.03
C PRO A 81 -1.89 2.71 17.02
N LEU A 82 -1.29 3.37 16.02
CA LEU A 82 -1.33 4.83 15.91
C LEU A 82 -2.44 5.29 14.97
N ASN A 83 -2.97 6.48 15.21
CA ASN A 83 -4.00 7.07 14.35
C ASN A 83 -3.39 7.49 12.99
N PRO A 84 -3.81 6.89 11.86
CA PRO A 84 -3.28 7.25 10.55
C PRO A 84 -3.48 8.72 10.20
N GLN A 85 -4.58 9.34 10.61
CA GLN A 85 -4.81 10.75 10.33
C GLN A 85 -3.75 11.65 10.96
N ILE A 86 -3.38 11.37 12.22
CA ILE A 86 -2.34 12.13 12.93
C ILE A 86 -0.99 11.89 12.27
N VAL A 87 -0.62 10.63 12.04
CA VAL A 87 0.67 10.27 11.44
C VAL A 87 0.79 10.87 10.04
N PHE A 88 -0.16 10.64 9.13
CA PHE A 88 -0.06 11.15 7.76
C PHE A 88 -0.10 12.69 7.69
N SER A 89 -0.69 13.38 8.67
CA SER A 89 -0.69 14.85 8.72
C SER A 89 0.66 15.47 9.07
N SER A 90 1.61 14.70 9.64
CA SER A 90 2.96 15.19 9.92
C SER A 90 3.87 15.20 8.68
N TYR A 91 3.43 14.58 7.59
CA TYR A 91 4.15 14.52 6.33
C TYR A 91 3.54 15.50 5.32
N GLU A 92 4.35 16.40 4.76
CA GLU A 92 3.90 17.28 3.69
C GLU A 92 3.79 16.51 2.37
N LYS A 93 4.87 15.83 1.95
CA LYS A 93 4.99 15.06 0.71
C LYS A 93 6.13 14.04 0.78
N ALA A 94 6.18 13.10 -0.15
CA ALA A 94 7.31 12.20 -0.33
C ALA A 94 8.49 12.93 -0.99
N ILE A 95 9.51 13.27 -0.21
CA ILE A 95 10.74 13.96 -0.64
C ILE A 95 11.93 13.56 0.27
N ASP A 96 13.17 13.76 -0.17
CA ASP A 96 14.39 13.57 0.63
C ASP A 96 14.53 12.19 1.29
N GLY A 97 14.20 11.12 0.54
CA GLY A 97 14.26 9.74 1.03
C GLY A 97 13.02 9.29 1.83
N ILE A 98 12.08 10.20 2.12
CA ILE A 98 10.78 9.85 2.68
C ILE A 98 9.88 9.30 1.58
N THR A 99 9.57 8.01 1.69
CA THR A 99 8.71 7.28 0.76
C THR A 99 7.29 7.11 1.30
N CYS A 100 6.36 6.70 0.44
CA CYS A 100 4.99 6.35 0.83
C CYS A 100 4.89 5.24 1.92
N LEU A 101 5.96 4.47 2.14
CA LEU A 101 6.03 3.44 3.18
C LEU A 101 6.32 4.00 4.58
N HIS A 102 6.98 5.15 4.68
CA HIS A 102 7.38 5.74 5.97
C HIS A 102 6.19 5.95 6.93
N PRO A 103 5.13 6.69 6.55
CA PRO A 103 3.98 6.87 7.43
C PRO A 103 3.28 5.55 7.75
N ILE A 104 3.27 4.58 6.83
CA ILE A 104 2.67 3.26 7.08
C ILE A 104 3.45 2.51 8.16
N ARG A 105 4.79 2.55 8.12
CA ARG A 105 5.63 1.95 9.16
C ARG A 105 5.37 2.57 10.51
N GLU A 106 5.29 3.90 10.57
CA GLU A 106 5.01 4.62 11.82
C GLU A 106 3.63 4.26 12.36
N VAL A 107 2.59 4.29 11.51
CA VAL A 107 1.23 3.87 11.85
C VAL A 107 1.18 2.48 12.47
N MET A 108 1.98 1.56 11.93
CA MET A 108 2.07 0.16 12.37
C MET A 108 3.11 -0.08 13.48
N ASN A 109 3.78 0.98 13.96
CA ASN A 109 4.89 0.93 14.91
C ASN A 109 6.00 -0.07 14.51
N LEU A 110 6.37 -0.07 13.23
CA LEU A 110 7.39 -0.95 12.65
C LEU A 110 8.75 -0.24 12.65
N GLY A 111 9.74 -0.88 13.27
CA GLY A 111 11.13 -0.41 13.25
C GLY A 111 11.79 -0.46 11.87
N ASN A 112 13.09 -0.17 11.81
CA ASN A 112 13.91 -0.08 10.59
C ASN A 112 14.14 -1.40 9.83
N GLN A 113 13.51 -2.48 10.27
CA GLN A 113 13.54 -3.79 9.63
C GLN A 113 12.67 -3.87 8.37
N VAL A 114 11.76 -2.91 8.16
CA VAL A 114 10.89 -2.82 6.98
C VAL A 114 11.35 -1.65 6.13
N ASN A 115 12.03 -1.89 5.01
CA ASN A 115 12.57 -0.82 4.17
C ASN A 115 11.82 -0.66 2.85
N GLN A 116 11.14 -1.72 2.40
CA GLN A 116 10.36 -1.74 1.17
C GLN A 116 9.07 -2.54 1.34
N LEU A 117 8.18 -2.46 0.34
CA LEU A 117 6.88 -3.12 0.38
C LEU A 117 7.00 -4.64 0.54
N SER A 118 7.97 -5.27 -0.13
CA SER A 118 8.19 -6.71 0.02
C SER A 118 8.59 -7.08 1.45
N ASP A 119 9.39 -6.27 2.14
CA ASP A 119 9.73 -6.51 3.55
C ASP A 119 8.49 -6.42 4.44
N LEU A 120 7.60 -5.45 4.17
CA LEU A 120 6.32 -5.31 4.88
C LEU A 120 5.46 -6.56 4.68
N LEU A 121 5.34 -7.03 3.43
CA LEU A 121 4.52 -8.21 3.12
C LEU A 121 5.12 -9.50 3.71
N VAL A 122 6.45 -9.67 3.66
CA VAL A 122 7.15 -10.78 4.34
C VAL A 122 6.91 -10.74 5.84
N TYR A 123 7.02 -9.56 6.47
CA TYR A 123 6.75 -9.40 7.89
C TYR A 123 5.32 -9.83 8.23
N LEU A 124 4.32 -9.31 7.51
CA LEU A 124 2.91 -9.63 7.72
C LEU A 124 2.63 -11.13 7.54
N GLU A 125 3.18 -11.74 6.49
CA GLU A 125 3.02 -13.16 6.24
C GLU A 125 3.67 -14.03 7.33
N SER A 126 4.90 -13.71 7.74
CA SER A 126 5.63 -14.45 8.77
C SER A 126 4.92 -14.45 10.13
N LYS A 127 4.16 -13.39 10.41
CA LYS A 127 3.36 -13.21 11.62
C LYS A 127 1.91 -13.67 11.47
N LYS A 128 1.52 -14.19 10.29
CA LYS A 128 0.14 -14.58 9.95
C LYS A 128 -0.88 -13.44 10.13
N LEU A 129 -0.47 -12.22 9.76
CA LEU A 129 -1.26 -10.99 9.87
C LEU A 129 -1.98 -10.62 8.57
N ILE A 130 -1.92 -11.46 7.54
CA ILE A 130 -2.68 -11.27 6.30
C ILE A 130 -3.98 -12.08 6.44
N ASN A 131 -5.10 -11.39 6.60
CA ASN A 131 -6.41 -12.04 6.68
C ASN A 131 -6.88 -12.51 5.31
N GLN A 132 -6.78 -11.62 4.32
CA GLN A 132 -7.22 -11.86 2.96
C GLN A 132 -6.45 -10.97 1.99
N VAL A 133 -6.30 -11.42 0.74
CA VAL A 133 -5.75 -10.60 -0.35
C VAL A 133 -6.75 -10.59 -1.50
N ASN A 134 -7.14 -9.39 -1.93
CA ASN A 134 -8.04 -9.18 -3.05
C ASN A 134 -7.32 -8.42 -4.16
N GLY A 135 -7.67 -8.72 -5.42
CA GLY A 135 -7.05 -8.15 -6.60
C GLY A 135 -8.08 -7.61 -7.58
N LEU A 136 -7.80 -6.46 -8.18
CA LEU A 136 -8.64 -5.82 -9.17
C LEU A 136 -7.79 -5.37 -10.36
N ASN A 137 -8.30 -5.62 -11.58
CA ASN A 137 -7.64 -5.27 -12.85
C ASN A 137 -6.20 -5.79 -12.96
N LEU A 138 -5.87 -6.87 -12.27
CA LEU A 138 -4.52 -7.45 -12.30
C LEU A 138 -4.37 -8.32 -13.56
N PRO A 139 -3.17 -8.36 -14.17
CA PRO A 139 -2.84 -9.31 -15.23
C PRO A 139 -3.17 -10.75 -14.83
N GLU A 140 -3.46 -11.61 -15.81
CA GLU A 140 -3.79 -13.02 -15.56
C GLU A 140 -2.67 -13.75 -14.82
N ASN A 141 -1.42 -13.46 -15.17
CA ASN A 141 -0.22 -14.05 -14.60
C ASN A 141 0.34 -13.30 -13.38
N TYR A 142 -0.42 -12.37 -12.78
CA TYR A 142 0.04 -11.65 -11.60
C TYR A 142 0.10 -12.55 -10.38
N THR A 143 1.30 -12.71 -9.80
CA THR A 143 1.54 -13.52 -8.58
C THR A 143 1.93 -12.69 -7.37
N GLY A 144 2.46 -11.48 -7.57
CA GLY A 144 2.88 -10.63 -6.46
C GLY A 144 3.82 -9.49 -6.86
N ILE A 145 4.57 -9.02 -5.87
CA ILE A 145 5.43 -7.84 -5.96
C ILE A 145 6.81 -8.25 -6.47
N LYS A 146 7.18 -7.68 -7.62
CA LYS A 146 8.52 -7.84 -8.21
C LYS A 146 9.58 -7.20 -7.31
N ALA A 147 10.81 -7.70 -7.36
CA ALA A 147 11.91 -7.08 -6.64
C ALA A 147 12.25 -5.71 -7.24
N TYR A 148 12.51 -4.72 -6.38
CA TYR A 148 12.94 -3.37 -6.77
C TYR A 148 13.87 -2.78 -5.70
N SER A 149 14.63 -1.75 -6.06
CA SER A 149 15.65 -1.10 -5.22
C SER A 149 15.17 0.26 -4.69
N MET A 150 15.91 0.83 -3.74
CA MET A 150 15.69 2.22 -3.33
C MET A 150 15.95 3.20 -4.49
N ASP A 151 16.94 2.94 -5.33
CA ASP A 151 17.23 3.75 -6.51
C ASP A 151 16.03 3.75 -7.48
N ASP A 152 15.36 2.61 -7.67
CA ASP A 152 14.12 2.53 -8.46
C ASP A 152 13.00 3.40 -7.87
N ILE A 153 12.95 3.53 -6.54
CA ILE A 153 11.97 4.40 -5.86
C ILE A 153 12.29 5.87 -6.10
N LEU A 154 13.55 6.27 -5.90
CA LEU A 154 13.98 7.65 -6.06
C LEU A 154 13.83 8.10 -7.51
N ASN A 155 14.32 7.31 -8.47
CA ASN A 155 14.16 7.56 -9.90
C ASN A 155 12.69 7.75 -10.30
N ARG A 156 11.79 6.96 -9.71
CA ARG A 156 10.35 7.08 -9.98
C ARG A 156 9.75 8.36 -9.42
N ILE A 157 10.17 8.78 -8.22
CA ILE A 157 9.72 10.05 -7.62
C ILE A 157 10.19 11.22 -8.49
N ASP A 158 11.44 11.20 -8.94
CA ASP A 158 12.01 12.24 -9.81
C ASP A 158 11.26 12.35 -11.14
N THR A 159 11.00 11.21 -11.80
CA THR A 159 10.21 11.17 -13.05
C THR A 159 8.79 11.73 -12.89
N LEU A 160 8.22 11.67 -11.68
CA LEU A 160 6.87 12.20 -11.40
C LEU A 160 6.86 13.70 -11.05
N ASN A 161 8.04 14.24 -10.70
CA ASN A 161 8.26 15.66 -10.38
C ASN A 161 8.55 16.52 -11.63
N GLU A 162 8.96 15.90 -12.74
CA GLU A 162 9.04 16.54 -14.08
C GLU A 162 7.66 16.73 -14.74
#